data_AF-A0A7J3MMM7-F1
#
_entry.id   AF-A0A7J3MMM7-F1
#
_cell.length_a   1.000
_cell.length_b   1.000
_cell.length_c   1.000
_cell.angle_alpha   90.00
_cell.angle_beta   90.00
_cell.angle_gamma   90.00
#
_symmetry.space_group_name_H-M   'P 1'
#
loop_
_entity.id
_entity.type
_entity.pdbx_description
1 polymer ?
#
loop_
_entity_poly.entity_id
_entity_poly.type
_entity_poly.pdbx_seq_one_letter_code
_entity_poly.pdbx_strand_id
1 'polypeptide(L)'
;MKDSRIFPEIAEKYVKKVEEKLGVKLDYSLESLKNLSKVTSRLLEDIKGSRDSVNIAIALYAISTASYIGEVIVRNQNGKWVEANNRLGWAVRFDSKEVNVLQTVIESFIPLGAFLGAFFM
;
A
#
# COMPACT_ATOMS: atom_id res chain seq x y z
N MET A 1 -9.61 13.44 3.16
CA MET A 1 -10.20 12.26 3.83
C MET A 1 -9.67 12.25 5.26
N LYS A 2 -10.49 12.58 6.27
CA LYS A 2 -10.07 12.84 7.68
C LYS A 2 -10.27 11.63 8.62
N ASP A 3 -10.60 10.45 8.09
CA ASP A 3 -10.96 9.29 8.89
C ASP A 3 -9.97 8.14 8.66
N SER A 4 -9.16 7.82 9.67
CA SER A 4 -8.21 6.70 9.61
C SER A 4 -8.88 5.33 9.67
N ARG A 5 -10.19 5.26 9.98
CA ARG A 5 -10.95 3.99 10.03
C ARG A 5 -11.09 3.33 8.67
N ILE A 6 -10.80 4.04 7.58
CA ILE A 6 -10.86 3.50 6.23
C ILE A 6 -9.68 2.55 5.89
N PHE A 7 -8.53 2.69 6.56
CA PHE A 7 -7.36 1.84 6.27
C PHE A 7 -7.55 0.37 6.62
N PRO A 8 -8.12 0.01 7.79
CA PRO A 8 -8.54 -1.36 8.05
C PRO A 8 -9.45 -1.93 6.97
N GLU A 9 -10.47 -1.18 6.55
CA GLU A 9 -11.44 -1.62 5.52
C GLU A 9 -10.78 -1.85 4.16
N ILE A 10 -9.91 -0.91 3.73
CA ILE A 10 -9.14 -1.05 2.49
C ILE A 10 -8.22 -2.27 2.55
N ALA A 11 -7.55 -2.48 3.69
CA ALA A 11 -6.67 -3.62 3.87
C ALA A 11 -7.43 -4.94 3.83
N GLU A 12 -8.59 -5.04 4.47
CA GLU A 12 -9.44 -6.24 4.43
C GLU A 12 -9.93 -6.57 3.01
N LYS A 13 -10.38 -5.55 2.27
CA LYS A 13 -10.76 -5.69 0.86
C LYS A 13 -9.57 -6.17 0.01
N TYR A 14 -8.38 -5.65 0.29
CA TYR A 14 -7.16 -6.05 -0.40
C TYR A 14 -6.80 -7.52 -0.13
N VAL A 15 -6.82 -7.96 1.13
CA VAL A 15 -6.56 -9.37 1.50
C VAL A 15 -7.49 -10.31 0.75
N LYS A 16 -8.80 -10.05 0.79
CA LYS A 16 -9.80 -10.86 0.06
C LYS A 16 -9.50 -10.94 -1.43
N LYS A 17 -9.26 -9.78 -2.06
CA LYS A 17 -8.95 -9.70 -3.49
C LYS A 17 -7.67 -10.45 -3.85
N VAL A 18 -6.63 -10.38 -3.03
CA VAL A 18 -5.36 -11.07 -3.26
C VAL A 18 -5.54 -12.58 -3.15
N GLU A 19 -6.30 -13.06 -2.16
CA GLU A 19 -6.60 -14.48 -2.00
C GLU A 19 -7.44 -14.99 -3.18
N GLU A 20 -8.53 -14.30 -3.52
CA GLU A 20 -9.43 -14.67 -4.61
C GLU A 20 -8.73 -14.71 -5.97
N LYS A 21 -7.88 -13.72 -6.27
CA LYS A 21 -7.25 -13.60 -7.59
C LYS A 21 -5.97 -14.38 -7.74
N LEU A 22 -5.16 -14.45 -6.68
CA LEU A 22 -3.78 -14.95 -6.76
C LEU A 22 -3.56 -16.23 -5.96
N GLY A 23 -4.53 -16.65 -5.13
CA GLY A 23 -4.40 -17.78 -4.22
C GLY A 23 -3.33 -17.55 -3.13
N VAL A 24 -3.01 -16.28 -2.83
CA VAL A 24 -2.01 -15.91 -1.83
C VAL A 24 -2.72 -15.48 -0.56
N LYS A 25 -2.44 -16.15 0.55
CA LYS A 25 -2.98 -15.78 1.86
C LYS A 25 -2.14 -14.68 2.50
N LEU A 26 -2.82 -13.60 2.89
CA LEU A 26 -2.27 -12.47 3.64
C LEU A 26 -2.99 -12.40 4.98
N ASP A 27 -2.30 -12.64 6.08
CA ASP A 27 -2.89 -12.83 7.42
C ASP A 27 -2.50 -11.74 8.43
N TYR A 28 -1.97 -10.62 7.95
CA TYR A 28 -1.44 -9.52 8.74
C TYR A 28 -0.26 -9.86 9.66
N SER A 29 0.37 -11.02 9.53
CA SER A 29 1.64 -11.30 10.21
C SER A 29 2.80 -10.53 9.57
N LEU A 30 3.88 -10.26 10.32
CA LEU A 30 5.12 -9.75 9.71
C LEU A 30 5.65 -10.72 8.65
N GLU A 31 5.45 -12.02 8.85
CA GLU A 31 5.83 -13.06 7.92
C GLU A 31 5.06 -13.00 6.60
N SER A 32 3.81 -12.52 6.58
CA SER A 32 3.08 -12.35 5.32
C SER A 32 3.63 -11.24 4.41
N LEU A 33 4.43 -10.31 4.94
CA LEU A 33 4.98 -9.20 4.16
C LEU A 33 5.92 -9.67 3.04
N LYS A 34 6.65 -10.78 3.23
CA LYS A 34 7.49 -11.37 2.17
C LYS A 34 6.67 -11.87 0.97
N ASN A 35 5.36 -12.10 1.14
CA ASN A 35 4.49 -12.48 0.03
C ASN A 35 4.08 -11.27 -0.83
N LEU A 36 4.29 -10.03 -0.36
CA LEU A 36 3.90 -8.83 -1.11
C LEU A 36 4.70 -8.66 -2.40
N SER A 37 5.96 -9.09 -2.46
CA SER A 37 6.75 -9.06 -3.69
C SER A 37 6.08 -9.86 -4.80
N LYS A 38 5.64 -11.09 -4.49
CA LYS A 38 4.89 -11.97 -5.40
C LYS A 38 3.56 -11.36 -5.84
N VAL A 39 2.84 -10.72 -4.91
CA VAL A 39 1.57 -10.05 -5.20
C VAL A 39 1.80 -8.86 -6.14
N THR A 40 2.77 -8.01 -5.84
CA THR A 40 3.14 -6.84 -6.64
C THR A 40 3.56 -7.22 -8.06
N SER A 41 4.42 -8.22 -8.24
CA SER A 41 4.85 -8.64 -9.59
C SER A 41 3.68 -9.07 -10.47
N ARG A 42 2.78 -9.92 -9.95
CA ARG A 42 1.61 -10.39 -10.70
C ARG A 42 0.64 -9.27 -11.03
N LEU A 43 0.42 -8.36 -10.09
CA LEU A 43 -0.47 -7.22 -10.32
C LEU A 43 0.10 -6.22 -11.33
N LEU A 44 1.42 -6.02 -11.36
CA LEU A 44 2.08 -5.18 -12.37
C LEU A 44 2.01 -5.80 -13.77
N GLU A 45 2.07 -7.13 -13.88
CA GLU A 45 1.83 -7.85 -15.15
C GLU A 45 0.41 -7.62 -15.66
N ASP A 46 -0.61 -7.75 -14.80
CA ASP A 46 -2.01 -7.48 -15.15
C ASP A 46 -2.22 -6.03 -15.65
N ILE A 47 -1.56 -5.06 -15.01
CA ILE A 47 -1.71 -3.64 -15.35
C ILE A 47 -1.02 -3.28 -16.67
N LYS A 48 0.15 -3.85 -16.97
CA LYS A 48 0.88 -3.62 -18.23
C LYS A 48 0.07 -4.03 -19.46
N GLY A 49 -0.92 -4.91 -19.31
CA GLY A 49 -1.82 -5.33 -20.38
C GLY A 49 -2.88 -4.30 -20.78
N SER A 50 -3.17 -3.26 -19.98
CA SER A 50 -4.23 -2.27 -20.27
C SER A 50 -3.66 -0.85 -20.40
N ARG A 51 -3.72 -0.21 -21.58
CA ARG A 51 -3.02 1.08 -21.82
C ARG A 51 -3.71 2.34 -21.29
N ASP A 52 -5.02 2.33 -21.03
CA ASP A 52 -5.77 3.59 -20.84
C ASP A 52 -6.13 3.94 -19.37
N SER A 53 -5.83 3.06 -18.41
CA SER A 53 -6.17 3.23 -16.98
C SER A 53 -5.02 2.95 -15.99
N VAL A 54 -3.80 2.81 -16.52
CA VAL A 54 -2.59 2.38 -15.79
C VAL A 54 -2.36 3.16 -14.50
N ASN A 55 -2.45 4.50 -14.55
CA ASN A 55 -2.09 5.35 -13.41
C ASN A 55 -3.08 5.25 -12.24
N ILE A 56 -4.38 5.16 -12.52
CA ILE A 56 -5.41 5.01 -11.48
C ILE A 56 -5.32 3.61 -10.86
N ALA A 57 -5.13 2.58 -11.68
CA ALA A 57 -4.97 1.22 -11.18
C ALA A 57 -3.74 1.10 -10.27
N ILE A 58 -2.59 1.62 -10.69
CA ILE A 58 -1.36 1.65 -9.88
C ILE A 58 -1.59 2.40 -8.57
N ALA A 59 -2.23 3.58 -8.61
CA ALA A 59 -2.51 4.36 -7.41
C ALA A 59 -3.41 3.61 -6.41
N LEU A 60 -4.49 2.97 -6.89
CA LEU A 60 -5.37 2.17 -6.04
C LEU A 60 -4.64 0.97 -5.43
N TYR A 61 -3.78 0.30 -6.19
CA TYR A 61 -2.96 -0.80 -5.67
C TYR A 61 -1.93 -0.33 -4.65
N ALA A 62 -1.29 0.82 -4.88
CA ALA A 62 -0.36 1.41 -3.93
C ALA A 62 -1.07 1.72 -2.60
N ILE A 63 -2.26 2.33 -2.65
CA ILE A 63 -3.09 2.61 -1.46
C ILE A 63 -3.48 1.32 -0.74
N SER A 64 -3.93 0.30 -1.47
CA SER A 64 -4.31 -0.98 -0.87
C SER A 64 -3.14 -1.71 -0.22
N THR A 65 -1.98 -1.73 -0.89
CA THR A 65 -0.74 -2.35 -0.38
C THR A 65 -0.24 -1.60 0.86
N ALA A 66 -0.24 -0.26 0.81
CA ALA A 66 0.15 0.57 1.95
C ALA A 66 -0.77 0.40 3.16
N SER A 67 -2.09 0.29 2.91
CA SER A 67 -3.08 0.03 3.97
C SER A 67 -2.81 -1.32 4.64
N TYR A 68 -2.50 -2.36 3.86
CA TYR A 68 -2.14 -3.67 4.39
C TYR A 68 -0.87 -3.63 5.26
N ILE A 69 0.21 -3.02 4.74
CA ILE A 69 1.46 -2.87 5.50
C ILE A 69 1.23 -2.11 6.80
N GLY A 70 0.44 -1.03 6.74
CA GLY A 70 0.09 -0.26 7.92
C GLY A 70 -0.67 -1.08 8.96
N GLU A 71 -1.64 -1.90 8.54
CA GLU A 71 -2.36 -2.80 9.45
C GLU A 71 -1.47 -3.89 10.06
N VAL A 72 -0.48 -4.40 9.32
CA VAL A 72 0.53 -5.31 9.89
C VAL A 72 1.29 -4.63 11.03
N ILE A 73 1.73 -3.37 10.83
CA ILE A 73 2.45 -2.61 11.86
C ILE A 73 1.54 -2.30 13.06
N VAL A 74 0.29 -1.87 12.82
CA VAL A 74 -0.70 -1.60 13.87
C VAL A 74 -0.91 -2.83 14.75
N ARG A 75 -1.09 -4.01 14.14
CA ARG A 75 -1.41 -5.26 14.86
C ARG A 75 -0.21 -5.89 15.56
N ASN A 76 0.99 -5.78 15.00
CA ASN A 76 2.17 -6.50 15.50
C ASN A 76 3.18 -5.64 16.26
N GLN A 77 3.12 -4.31 16.10
CA GLN A 77 4.12 -3.38 16.67
C GLN A 77 3.45 -2.26 17.49
N ASN A 78 2.23 -2.49 17.98
CA ASN A 78 1.45 -1.50 18.73
C ASN A 78 1.33 -0.15 17.98
N GLY A 79 1.29 -0.23 16.64
CA GLY A 79 1.26 0.94 15.78
C GLY A 79 -0.08 1.66 15.81
N LYS A 80 -0.08 2.94 15.41
CA LYS A 80 -1.31 3.73 15.27
C LYS A 80 -1.27 4.54 13.98
N TRP A 81 -2.40 4.55 13.28
CA TRP A 81 -2.61 5.48 12.17
C TRP A 81 -2.65 6.91 12.69
N VAL A 82 -1.83 7.77 12.10
CA VAL A 82 -1.72 9.21 12.41
C VAL A 82 -1.69 9.99 11.11
N GLU A 83 -2.10 11.26 11.17
CA GLU A 83 -1.86 12.18 10.07
C GLU A 83 -0.35 12.35 9.88
N ALA A 84 0.13 12.28 8.65
CA ALA A 84 1.56 12.32 8.38
C ALA A 84 2.11 13.75 8.61
N ASN A 85 3.15 13.89 9.42
CA ASN A 85 3.76 15.18 9.67
C ASN A 85 4.50 15.68 8.42
N ASN A 86 4.10 16.84 7.87
CA ASN A 86 4.72 17.49 6.71
C ASN A 86 4.80 16.61 5.43
N ARG A 87 3.90 15.63 5.28
CA ARG A 87 3.82 14.71 4.13
C ARG A 87 2.37 14.49 3.73
N LEU A 88 2.15 13.99 2.51
CA LEU A 88 0.80 13.69 2.03
C LEU A 88 0.23 12.46 2.76
N GLY A 89 -1.01 12.59 3.23
CA GLY A 89 -1.84 11.47 3.69
C GLY A 89 -1.58 11.04 5.13
N TRP A 90 -1.40 9.74 5.31
CA TRP A 90 -1.41 9.09 6.62
C TRP A 90 -0.15 8.26 6.83
N ALA A 91 0.27 8.15 8.08
CA ALA A 91 1.42 7.38 8.51
C ALA A 91 1.03 6.40 9.62
N VAL A 92 1.86 5.39 9.84
CA VAL A 92 1.78 4.55 11.03
C VAL A 92 2.91 4.93 11.97
N ARG A 93 2.56 5.26 13.21
CA ARG A 93 3.52 5.57 14.28
C ARG A 93 3.65 4.38 15.23
N PHE A 94 4.88 3.97 15.50
CA PHE A 94 5.25 2.88 16.42
C PHE A 94 6.68 3.13 16.95
N ASP A 95 6.99 2.78 18.19
CA ASP A 95 8.33 2.94 18.80
C ASP A 95 9.04 4.28 18.51
N SER A 96 8.31 5.39 18.66
CA SER A 96 8.78 6.77 18.35
C SER A 96 9.17 7.02 16.89
N LYS A 97 8.93 6.07 15.98
CA LYS A 97 9.09 6.17 14.54
C LYS A 97 7.76 6.48 13.88
N GLU A 98 7.79 7.23 12.78
CA GLU A 98 6.64 7.49 11.92
C GLU A 98 6.96 7.04 10.49
N VAL A 99 6.13 6.17 9.93
CA VAL A 99 6.31 5.63 8.59
C VAL A 99 5.12 6.01 7.73
N ASN A 100 5.36 6.86 6.72
CA ASN A 100 4.38 7.10 5.66
C ASN A 100 4.39 5.90 4.71
N VAL A 101 3.52 4.93 5.00
CA VAL A 101 3.46 3.65 4.28
C VAL A 101 3.08 3.83 2.80
N LEU A 102 2.26 4.82 2.47
CA LEU A 102 1.89 5.09 1.07
C LEU A 102 3.08 5.63 0.28
N GLN A 103 3.79 6.61 0.83
CA GLN A 103 5.00 7.14 0.23
C GLN A 103 6.06 6.05 0.05
N THR A 104 6.28 5.23 1.08
CA THR A 104 7.23 4.10 1.05
C THR A 104 6.89 3.13 -0.10
N VAL A 105 5.61 2.81 -0.26
CA VAL A 105 5.13 1.96 -1.34
C VAL A 105 5.38 2.63 -2.70
N ILE A 106 4.95 3.88 -2.89
CA ILE A 106 5.13 4.60 -4.16
C ILE A 106 6.62 4.66 -4.57
N GLU A 107 7.51 4.99 -3.63
CA GLU A 107 8.96 5.05 -3.84
C GLU A 107 9.56 3.67 -4.19
N SER A 108 8.94 2.59 -3.71
CA SER A 108 9.35 1.22 -4.05
C SER A 108 8.85 0.76 -5.42
N PHE A 109 7.75 1.34 -5.91
CA PHE A 109 7.13 0.99 -7.20
C PHE A 109 7.67 1.83 -8.37
N ILE A 110 8.15 3.04 -8.11
CA ILE A 110 8.51 4.01 -9.15
C ILE A 110 9.96 4.47 -8.92
N PRO A 111 10.90 4.24 -9.87
CA PRO A 111 12.18 4.91 -9.84
C PRO A 111 11.95 6.42 -9.81
N LEU A 112 12.60 7.15 -8.90
CA LEU A 112 12.43 8.58 -8.60
C LEU A 112 12.19 9.51 -9.82
N GLY A 113 12.69 9.17 -11.02
CA GLY A 113 12.49 9.93 -12.25
C GLY A 113 11.08 9.87 -12.90
N ALA A 114 10.28 8.83 -12.65
CA ALA A 114 8.99 8.65 -13.33
C ALA A 114 7.77 9.26 -12.60
N PHE A 115 7.87 9.51 -11.28
CA PHE A 115 6.78 10.08 -10.50
C PHE A 115 6.60 11.59 -10.74
N LEU A 116 7.70 12.33 -10.91
CA LEU A 116 7.66 13.77 -11.17
C LEU A 116 7.04 14.12 -12.54
N GLY A 117 7.14 13.22 -13.54
CA GLY A 117 6.55 13.44 -14.85
C GLY A 117 5.03 13.24 -14.93
N ALA A 118 4.44 12.45 -14.02
CA ALA A 118 3.03 12.07 -14.09
C ALA A 118 2.08 12.98 -13.27
N PHE A 119 2.63 13.82 -12.39
CA PHE A 119 1.86 14.76 -11.56
C PHE A 119 2.07 16.24 -11.93
N PHE A 120 3.05 16.55 -12.78
CA PHE A 120 3.36 17.92 -13.26
C PHE A 120 3.06 18.15 -14.75
N MET A 121 2.27 17.28 -15.38
CA MET A 121 1.75 17.44 -16.75
C MET A 121 0.22 17.41 -16.71
#